data_AF-A0A810Q8U2-F1
#
_entry.id   AF-A0A810Q8U2-F1
#
_cell.length_a   1.000
_cell.length_b   1.000
_cell.length_c   1.000
_cell.angle_alpha   90.00
_cell.angle_beta   90.00
_cell.angle_gamma   90.00
#
_symmetry.space_group_name_H-M   'P 1'
#
loop_
_entity.id
_entity.type
_entity.pdbx_description
1 polymer ?
#
loop_
_entity_poly.entity_id
_entity_poly.type
_entity_poly.pdbx_seq_one_letter_code
_entity_poly.pdbx_strand_id
1 'polypeptide(L)'
;MKKKLFWLFDNLEYLLSMFCMGLMMCLLFIQVISRYVFGYSLAFTEEISVILFILSVYIGAIGGTRRGQHLKIEILTTFLNKKGQTVCQILSDLVFIVVNCFLSYGSFQVVTNLLHYGMQTPITKLPKWIPYAVIPLALVLISIRLIQDIVIQIKKLKSGELESETHEEEA
;
A
#
# COMPACT_ATOMS: atom_id res chain seq x y z
N MET A 1 -1.04 18.36 23.22
CA MET A 1 -0.23 17.16 22.89
C MET A 1 -1.05 16.00 22.33
N LYS A 2 -2.23 15.66 22.88
CA LYS A 2 -3.09 14.55 22.37
C LYS A 2 -3.47 14.66 20.87
N LYS A 3 -3.76 15.86 20.36
CA LYS A 3 -4.03 16.10 18.92
C LYS A 3 -2.84 15.79 18.00
N LYS A 4 -1.62 16.13 18.40
CA LYS A 4 -0.41 15.82 17.60
C LYS A 4 -0.14 14.32 17.58
N LEU A 5 -0.38 13.64 18.70
CA LEU A 5 -0.21 12.19 18.79
C LEU A 5 -1.21 11.45 17.90
N PHE A 6 -2.48 11.85 17.91
CA PHE A 6 -3.53 11.29 17.05
C PHE A 6 -3.22 11.49 15.56
N TRP A 7 -2.76 12.69 15.18
CA TRP A 7 -2.32 12.98 13.81
C TRP A 7 -1.09 12.19 13.37
N LEU A 8 -0.17 11.89 14.30
CA LEU A 8 1.02 11.08 14.03
C LEU A 8 0.64 9.61 13.78
N PHE A 9 -0.29 9.06 14.56
CA PHE A 9 -0.84 7.73 14.32
C PHE A 9 -1.55 7.66 12.97
N ASP A 10 -2.32 8.69 12.61
CA ASP A 10 -3.00 8.75 11.32
C ASP A 10 -2.07 8.90 10.11
N ASN A 11 -0.84 9.37 10.28
CA ASN A 11 0.10 9.57 9.16
C ASN A 11 1.36 8.71 9.28
N LEU A 12 1.37 7.76 10.22
CA LEU A 12 2.53 6.92 10.52
C LEU A 12 2.98 6.13 9.28
N GLU A 13 2.03 5.61 8.52
CA GLU A 13 2.27 4.87 7.27
C GLU A 13 3.06 5.73 6.27
N TYR A 14 2.62 6.95 6.01
CA TYR A 14 3.31 7.86 5.09
C TYR A 14 4.69 8.25 5.61
N LEU A 15 4.81 8.55 6.91
CA LEU A 15 6.08 8.94 7.50
C LEU A 15 7.10 7.79 7.40
N LEU A 16 6.66 6.56 7.68
CA LEU A 16 7.50 5.37 7.59
C LEU A 16 7.91 5.08 6.15
N SER A 17 6.98 5.21 5.19
CA SER A 17 7.28 5.08 3.76
C SER A 17 8.29 6.12 3.30
N MET A 18 8.12 7.40 3.67
CA MET A 18 9.05 8.48 3.33
C MET A 18 10.43 8.24 3.96
N PHE A 19 10.48 7.77 5.20
CA PHE A 19 11.74 7.42 5.87
C PHE A 19 12.48 6.29 5.14
N CYS A 20 11.80 5.19 4.80
CA CYS A 20 12.40 4.09 4.04
C CYS A 20 12.92 4.55 2.68
N MET A 21 12.15 5.37 1.97
CA MET A 21 12.52 5.88 0.64
C MET A 21 13.71 6.85 0.72
N GLY A 22 13.74 7.73 1.72
CA GLY A 22 14.87 8.62 1.98
C GLY A 22 16.14 7.85 2.34
N LEU A 23 16.04 6.84 3.20
CA LEU A 23 17.17 5.99 3.58
C LEU A 23 17.73 5.23 2.36
N MET A 24 16.87 4.66 1.52
CA MET A 24 17.25 4.02 0.26
C MET A 24 18.01 4.99 -0.64
N MET A 25 17.49 6.21 -0.82
CA MET A 25 18.15 7.24 -1.66
C MET A 25 19.55 7.58 -1.13
N CYS A 26 19.71 7.75 0.19
CA CYS A 26 21.00 7.99 0.80
C CYS A 26 21.98 6.81 0.58
N LEU A 27 21.52 5.56 0.74
CA LEU A 27 22.36 4.39 0.51
C LEU A 27 22.84 4.29 -0.93
N LEU A 28 21.95 4.50 -1.90
CA LEU A 28 22.31 4.50 -3.32
C LEU A 28 23.26 5.65 -3.66
N PHE A 29 23.07 6.82 -3.06
CA PHE A 29 23.99 7.95 -3.24
C PHE A 29 25.40 7.64 -2.70
N ILE A 30 25.48 7.04 -1.51
CA ILE A 30 26.76 6.57 -0.94
C ILE A 30 27.39 5.52 -1.85
N GLN A 31 26.61 4.59 -2.41
CA GLN A 31 27.10 3.58 -3.34
C GLN A 31 27.70 4.19 -4.61
N VAL A 32 27.05 5.21 -5.17
CA VAL A 32 27.54 5.96 -6.33
C VAL A 32 28.86 6.65 -5.98
N ILE A 33 28.92 7.40 -4.87
CA ILE A 33 30.16 8.05 -4.42
C ILE A 33 31.28 7.03 -4.21
N SER A 34 30.99 5.93 -3.50
CA SER A 34 31.94 4.83 -3.26
C SER A 34 32.56 4.33 -4.57
N ARG A 35 31.71 4.11 -5.57
CA ARG A 35 32.13 3.58 -6.87
C ARG A 35 33.02 4.55 -7.64
N TYR A 36 32.67 5.83 -7.69
CA TYR A 36 33.38 6.81 -8.51
C TYR A 36 34.60 7.43 -7.80
N VAL A 37 34.57 7.57 -6.48
CA VAL A 37 35.66 8.19 -5.71
C VAL A 37 36.66 7.15 -5.20
N PHE A 38 36.16 6.03 -4.68
CA PHE A 38 37.01 5.02 -4.03
C PHE A 38 37.28 3.79 -4.92
N GLY A 39 36.62 3.68 -6.07
CA GLY A 39 36.84 2.62 -7.04
C GLY A 39 36.27 1.24 -6.64
N TYR A 40 35.56 1.14 -5.52
CA TYR A 40 34.90 -0.10 -5.08
C TYR A 40 33.38 0.09 -4.89
N SER A 41 32.62 -0.97 -5.20
CA SER A 41 31.16 -1.00 -5.04
C SER A 41 30.78 -1.70 -3.74
N LEU A 42 29.90 -1.09 -2.95
CA LEU A 42 29.32 -1.70 -1.76
C LEU A 42 28.12 -2.59 -2.17
N ALA A 43 28.35 -3.86 -2.46
CA ALA A 43 27.28 -4.74 -2.95
C ALA A 43 26.11 -4.88 -1.93
N PHE A 44 26.38 -4.76 -0.63
CA PHE A 44 25.34 -4.83 0.40
C PHE A 44 24.34 -3.66 0.36
N THR A 45 24.74 -2.48 -0.14
CA THR A 45 23.84 -1.31 -0.18
C THR A 45 22.73 -1.51 -1.19
N GLU A 46 23.00 -2.25 -2.27
CA GLU A 46 22.00 -2.58 -3.29
C GLU A 46 20.92 -3.50 -2.71
N GLU A 47 21.30 -4.56 -1.99
CA GLU A 47 20.33 -5.47 -1.35
C GLU A 47 19.46 -4.75 -0.32
N ILE A 48 20.06 -3.93 0.55
CA ILE A 48 19.32 -3.18 1.56
C ILE A 48 18.38 -2.16 0.90
N SER A 49 18.83 -1.51 -0.18
CA SER A 49 18.01 -0.57 -0.93
C SER A 49 16.77 -1.22 -1.53
N VAL A 50 16.89 -2.44 -2.08
CA VAL A 50 15.74 -3.22 -2.58
C VAL A 50 14.78 -3.59 -1.44
N ILE A 51 15.31 -4.00 -0.28
CA ILE A 51 14.48 -4.30 0.89
C ILE A 51 13.69 -3.07 1.35
N LEU A 52 14.36 -1.93 1.48
CA LEU A 52 13.73 -0.66 1.85
C LEU A 52 12.71 -0.20 0.81
N PHE A 53 12.99 -0.43 -0.47
CA PHE A 53 12.05 -0.14 -1.55
C PHE A 53 10.76 -0.95 -1.40
N ILE A 54 10.87 -2.28 -1.24
CA ILE A 54 9.72 -3.16 -1.02
C ILE A 54 8.90 -2.67 0.18
N LEU A 55 9.55 -2.40 1.32
CA LEU A 55 8.88 -1.88 2.52
C LEU A 55 8.13 -0.58 2.21
N SER A 56 8.79 0.38 1.56
CA SER A 56 8.19 1.68 1.22
C SER A 56 6.97 1.54 0.30
N VAL A 57 7.03 0.68 -0.72
CA VAL A 57 5.92 0.47 -1.67
C VAL A 57 4.70 -0.12 -0.97
N TYR A 58 4.86 -1.15 -0.14
CA TYR A 58 3.73 -1.79 0.54
C TYR A 58 3.14 -0.91 1.65
N ILE A 59 3.97 -0.20 2.40
CA ILE A 59 3.49 0.76 3.40
C ILE A 59 2.77 1.93 2.71
N GLY A 60 3.33 2.44 1.62
CA GLY A 60 2.71 3.47 0.79
C GLY A 60 1.38 3.02 0.18
N ALA A 61 1.29 1.76 -0.27
CA ALA A 61 0.06 1.18 -0.80
C ALA A 61 -1.05 1.11 0.27
N ILE A 62 -0.72 0.67 1.49
CA ILE A 62 -1.65 0.68 2.63
C ILE A 62 -2.19 2.10 2.86
N GLY A 63 -1.29 3.09 2.90
CA GLY A 63 -1.64 4.50 3.05
C GLY A 63 -2.52 5.02 1.90
N GLY A 64 -2.16 4.71 0.65
CA GLY A 64 -2.88 5.12 -0.56
C GLY A 64 -4.31 4.59 -0.63
N THR A 65 -4.53 3.34 -0.21
CA THR A 65 -5.88 2.74 -0.09
C THR A 65 -6.79 3.57 0.80
N ARG A 66 -6.27 4.21 1.85
CA ARG A 66 -7.09 5.05 2.77
C ARG A 66 -7.76 6.23 2.06
N ARG A 67 -7.18 6.72 0.97
CA ARG A 67 -7.72 7.87 0.22
C ARG A 67 -8.68 7.46 -0.89
N GLY A 68 -9.05 6.18 -0.99
CA GLY A 68 -9.89 5.67 -2.07
C GLY A 68 -9.24 5.86 -3.44
N GLN A 69 -7.90 5.90 -3.50
CA GLN A 69 -7.11 6.06 -4.74
C GLN A 69 -6.95 4.77 -5.53
N HIS A 70 -7.70 3.71 -5.21
CA HIS A 70 -7.90 2.64 -6.16
C HIS A 70 -8.48 3.26 -7.42
N LEU A 71 -7.90 2.98 -8.58
CA LEU A 71 -8.28 3.57 -9.87
C LEU A 71 -9.80 3.49 -10.05
N LYS A 72 -10.49 4.55 -9.66
CA LYS A 72 -11.91 4.72 -9.96
C LYS A 72 -11.96 4.96 -11.44
N ILE A 73 -12.85 4.26 -12.13
CA ILE A 73 -13.09 4.52 -13.54
C ILE A 73 -13.88 5.85 -13.59
N GLU A 74 -13.17 6.97 -13.38
CA GLU A 74 -13.77 8.31 -13.33
C GLU A 74 -14.61 8.56 -14.58
N ILE A 75 -14.12 8.11 -15.74
CA ILE A 75 -14.79 8.23 -17.05
C ILE A 75 -16.18 7.58 -17.06
N LEU A 76 -16.35 6.44 -16.39
CA LEU A 76 -17.62 5.72 -16.37
C LEU A 76 -18.58 6.33 -15.34
N THR A 77 -18.05 6.93 -14.27
CA THR A 77 -18.85 7.57 -13.22
C THR A 77 -19.37 8.96 -13.59
N THR A 78 -18.69 9.70 -14.47
CA THR A 78 -19.10 11.07 -14.87
C THR A 78 -20.50 11.15 -15.49
N PHE A 79 -21.00 10.06 -16.09
CA PHE A 79 -22.32 10.01 -16.71
C PHE A 79 -23.41 9.39 -15.80
N LEU A 80 -23.07 8.96 -14.59
CA LEU A 80 -23.99 8.30 -13.66
C LEU A 80 -24.36 9.23 -12.49
N ASN A 81 -25.61 9.14 -12.03
CA ASN A 81 -26.05 9.78 -10.77
C ASN A 81 -25.23 9.25 -9.58
N LYS A 82 -25.13 10.04 -8.50
CA LYS A 82 -24.34 9.72 -7.28
C LYS A 82 -24.59 8.31 -6.73
N LYS A 83 -25.83 7.80 -6.82
CA LYS A 83 -26.18 6.41 -6.44
C LYS A 83 -25.52 5.36 -7.36
N GLY A 84 -25.54 5.58 -8.67
CA GLY A 84 -24.89 4.69 -9.64
C GLY A 84 -23.37 4.70 -9.50
N GLN A 85 -22.77 5.86 -9.23
CA GLN A 85 -21.33 5.97 -8.95
C GLN A 85 -20.93 5.15 -7.73
N THR A 86 -21.71 5.22 -6.65
CA THR A 86 -21.46 4.47 -5.41
C THR A 86 -21.59 2.96 -5.64
N VAL A 87 -22.58 2.50 -6.42
CA VAL A 87 -22.73 1.07 -6.75
C VAL A 87 -21.54 0.57 -7.59
N CYS A 88 -21.11 1.33 -8.60
CA CYS A 88 -19.91 1.00 -9.37
C CYS A 88 -18.65 0.92 -8.49
N GLN A 89 -18.49 1.86 -7.56
CA GLN A 89 -17.36 1.86 -6.63
C GLN A 89 -17.37 0.61 -5.74
N ILE A 90 -18.52 0.26 -5.13
CA ILE A 90 -18.66 -0.98 -4.33
C ILE A 90 -18.31 -2.22 -5.15
N LEU A 91 -18.76 -2.29 -6.42
CA LEU A 91 -18.46 -3.43 -7.28
C LEU A 91 -16.96 -3.53 -7.59
N SER A 92 -16.32 -2.39 -7.91
CA SER A 92 -14.87 -2.33 -8.11
C SER A 92 -14.11 -2.77 -6.86
N ASP A 93 -14.49 -2.26 -5.69
CA ASP A 93 -13.87 -2.64 -4.41
C ASP A 93 -14.03 -4.14 -4.14
N LEU A 94 -15.19 -4.73 -4.44
CA LEU A 94 -15.41 -6.17 -4.30
C LEU A 94 -14.48 -6.99 -5.20
N VAL A 95 -14.30 -6.59 -6.46
CA VAL A 95 -13.36 -7.24 -7.38
C VAL A 95 -11.92 -7.12 -6.86
N PHE A 96 -11.54 -5.94 -6.37
CA PHE A 96 -10.22 -5.74 -5.77
C PHE A 96 -9.99 -6.62 -4.53
N ILE A 97 -11.00 -6.82 -3.67
CA ILE A 97 -10.89 -7.75 -2.54
C ILE A 97 -10.61 -9.17 -3.02
N VAL A 98 -11.31 -9.65 -4.05
CA VAL A 98 -11.10 -11.01 -4.58
C VAL A 98 -9.68 -11.17 -5.11
N VAL A 99 -9.21 -10.21 -5.91
CA VAL A 99 -7.84 -10.20 -6.45
C VAL A 99 -6.81 -10.14 -5.32
N ASN A 100 -7.05 -9.31 -4.30
CA ASN A 100 -6.16 -9.16 -3.17
C ASN A 100 -6.08 -10.45 -2.34
N CYS A 101 -7.20 -11.11 -2.05
CA CYS A 101 -7.24 -12.40 -1.38
C CYS A 101 -6.46 -13.48 -2.15
N PHE A 102 -6.64 -13.55 -3.47
CA PHE A 102 -5.89 -14.48 -4.32
C PHE A 102 -4.38 -14.21 -4.27
N LEU A 103 -3.98 -12.94 -4.38
CA LEU A 103 -2.57 -12.54 -4.32
C LEU A 103 -1.96 -12.78 -2.94
N SER A 104 -2.74 -12.58 -1.87
CA SER A 104 -2.32 -12.84 -0.49
C SER A 104 -2.03 -14.32 -0.26
N TYR A 105 -2.87 -15.21 -0.80
CA TYR A 105 -2.64 -16.64 -0.73
C TYR A 105 -1.33 -17.04 -1.44
N GLY A 106 -1.15 -16.58 -2.68
CA GLY A 106 0.09 -16.84 -3.43
C GLY A 106 1.33 -16.28 -2.72
N SER A 107 1.22 -15.09 -2.13
CA SER A 107 2.31 -14.46 -1.37
C SER A 107 2.66 -15.25 -0.11
N PHE A 108 1.67 -15.80 0.59
CA PHE A 108 1.90 -16.65 1.75
C PHE A 108 2.61 -17.95 1.38
N GLN A 109 2.27 -18.54 0.23
CA GLN A 109 2.96 -19.71 -0.31
C GLN A 109 4.43 -19.40 -0.66
N VAL A 110 4.70 -18.23 -1.22
CA VAL A 110 6.09 -17.80 -1.49
C VAL A 110 6.88 -17.66 -0.19
N VAL A 111 6.33 -17.01 0.83
CA VAL A 111 7.01 -16.81 2.12
C VAL A 111 7.28 -18.14 2.82
N THR A 112 6.32 -19.06 2.80
CA THR A 112 6.48 -20.39 3.39
C THR A 112 7.52 -21.23 2.63
N ASN A 113 7.57 -21.14 1.30
CA ASN A 113 8.63 -21.78 0.51
C ASN A 113 10.01 -21.20 0.84
N LEU A 114 10.14 -19.87 0.94
CA LEU A 114 11.39 -19.21 1.31
C LEU A 114 11.89 -19.64 2.70
N LEU A 115 10.96 -19.84 3.64
CA LEU A 115 11.24 -20.38 4.97
C LEU A 115 11.71 -21.84 4.91
N HIS A 116 10.98 -22.70 4.20
CA HIS A 116 11.30 -24.14 4.10
C HIS A 116 12.66 -24.39 3.45
N TYR A 117 12.99 -23.66 2.38
CA TYR A 117 14.27 -23.81 1.68
C TYR A 117 15.42 -23.01 2.34
N GLY A 118 15.15 -22.27 3.43
CA GLY A 118 16.17 -21.49 4.13
C GLY A 118 16.87 -20.46 3.24
N MET A 119 16.17 -19.90 2.26
CA MET A 119 16.76 -19.07 1.21
C MET A 119 17.30 -17.76 1.79
N GLN A 120 18.59 -17.49 1.56
CA GLN A 120 19.29 -16.31 2.05
C GLN A 120 19.62 -15.33 0.91
N THR A 121 19.81 -14.04 1.25
CA THR A 121 20.32 -13.03 0.31
C THR A 121 21.75 -13.39 -0.13
N PRO A 122 22.09 -13.22 -1.41
CA PRO A 122 23.36 -13.68 -1.94
C PRO A 122 24.59 -12.99 -1.31
N ILE A 123 24.46 -11.73 -0.88
CA ILE A 123 25.58 -10.95 -0.33
C ILE A 123 25.51 -10.92 1.20
N THR A 124 24.43 -10.41 1.78
CA THR A 124 24.30 -10.25 3.24
C THR A 124 23.91 -11.52 4.00
N LYS A 125 23.55 -12.60 3.29
CA LYS A 125 23.08 -13.87 3.87
C LYS A 125 21.89 -13.72 4.81
N LEU A 126 21.13 -12.63 4.67
CA LEU A 126 19.94 -12.37 5.45
C LEU A 126 18.79 -13.28 5.00
N PRO A 127 17.90 -13.67 5.92
CA PRO A 127 16.74 -14.49 5.56
C PRO A 127 15.82 -13.70 4.63
N LYS A 128 15.60 -14.20 3.40
CA LYS A 128 14.72 -13.52 2.42
C LYS A 128 13.25 -13.48 2.84
N TRP A 129 12.83 -14.37 3.73
CA TRP A 129 11.44 -14.43 4.17
C TRP A 129 10.99 -13.16 4.92
N ILE A 130 11.89 -12.45 5.59
CA ILE A 130 11.57 -11.25 6.39
C ILE A 130 10.99 -10.14 5.49
N PRO A 131 11.69 -9.65 4.46
CA PRO A 131 11.15 -8.61 3.58
C PRO A 131 9.92 -9.08 2.78
N TYR A 132 9.87 -10.36 2.42
CA TYR A 132 8.75 -10.92 1.66
C TYR A 132 7.50 -11.16 2.51
N ALA A 133 7.62 -11.33 3.83
CA ALA A 133 6.49 -11.47 4.74
C ALA A 133 5.65 -10.19 4.85
N VAL A 134 6.21 -9.04 4.50
CA VAL A 134 5.47 -7.77 4.46
C VAL A 134 4.43 -7.76 3.35
N ILE A 135 4.64 -8.53 2.27
CA ILE A 135 3.71 -8.62 1.13
C ILE A 135 2.33 -9.17 1.56
N PRO A 136 2.21 -10.40 2.11
CA PRO A 136 0.92 -10.92 2.54
C PRO A 136 0.32 -10.06 3.67
N LEU A 137 1.14 -9.52 4.58
CA LEU A 137 0.65 -8.63 5.64
C LEU A 137 -0.01 -7.37 5.07
N ALA A 138 0.63 -6.71 4.11
CA ALA A 138 0.11 -5.51 3.48
C ALA A 138 -1.17 -5.79 2.69
N LEU A 139 -1.21 -6.91 1.95
CA LEU A 139 -2.40 -7.33 1.20
C LEU A 139 -3.60 -7.55 2.12
N VAL A 140 -3.42 -8.27 3.24
CA VAL A 140 -4.46 -8.45 4.26
C VAL A 140 -4.96 -7.12 4.82
N LEU A 141 -4.05 -6.19 5.14
CA LEU A 141 -4.41 -4.86 5.64
C LEU A 141 -5.20 -4.04 4.62
N ILE A 142 -4.81 -4.08 3.34
CA ILE A 142 -5.53 -3.42 2.24
C ILE A 142 -6.93 -4.00 2.08
N SER A 143 -7.07 -5.34 2.17
CA SER A 143 -8.38 -6.01 2.12
C SER A 143 -9.31 -5.54 3.24
N ILE A 144 -8.79 -5.44 4.48
CA ILE A 144 -9.56 -4.92 5.62
C ILE A 144 -10.01 -3.47 5.37
N ARG A 145 -9.15 -2.62 4.81
CA ARG A 145 -9.49 -1.22 4.48
C ARG A 145 -10.56 -1.13 3.39
N LEU A 146 -10.50 -1.98 2.36
CA LEU A 146 -11.54 -2.02 1.33
C LEU A 146 -12.90 -2.41 1.91
N ILE A 147 -12.94 -3.39 2.82
CA ILE A 147 -14.18 -3.76 3.51
C ILE A 147 -14.73 -2.58 4.33
N GLN A 148 -13.87 -1.84 5.03
CA GLN A 148 -14.29 -0.64 5.76
C GLN A 148 -14.89 0.42 4.82
N ASP A 149 -14.28 0.65 3.65
CA ASP A 149 -14.79 1.63 2.68
C ASP A 149 -16.16 1.20 2.13
N ILE A 150 -16.34 -0.07 1.79
CA ILE A 150 -17.63 -0.64 1.37
C ILE A 150 -18.72 -0.43 2.44
N VAL A 151 -18.41 -0.69 3.72
CA VAL A 151 -19.37 -0.52 4.82
C VAL A 151 -19.78 0.96 4.96
N ILE A 152 -18.85 1.89 4.80
CA ILE A 152 -19.12 3.33 4.84
C ILE A 152 -20.01 3.74 3.67
N GLN A 153 -19.70 3.28 2.46
CA GLN A 153 -20.49 3.56 1.25
C GLN A 153 -21.92 3.03 1.36
N ILE A 154 -22.10 1.80 1.89
CA ILE A 154 -23.44 1.21 2.14
C ILE A 154 -24.21 2.04 3.18
N LYS A 155 -23.54 2.52 4.24
CA LYS A 155 -24.20 3.34 5.26
C LYS A 155 -24.69 4.67 4.67
N LYS A 156 -23.89 5.32 3.81
CA LYS A 156 -24.27 6.54 3.09
C LYS A 156 -25.45 6.34 2.13
N LEU A 157 -25.50 5.18 1.47
CA LEU A 157 -26.65 4.81 0.63
C LEU A 157 -27.94 4.66 1.44
N LYS A 158 -27.84 4.09 2.65
CA LYS A 158 -28.99 3.85 3.52
C LYS A 158 -29.47 5.10 4.27
N SER A 159 -28.57 6.04 4.59
CA SER A 159 -28.90 7.31 5.25
C SER A 159 -29.59 8.32 4.33
N GLY A 160 -29.60 8.11 3.01
CA GLY A 160 -30.15 9.05 2.04
C GLY A 160 -29.31 10.32 1.86
N GLU A 161 -28.15 10.43 2.52
CA GLU A 161 -27.25 11.60 2.46
C GLU A 161 -26.76 11.90 1.02
N LEU A 162 -26.77 10.90 0.14
CA LEU A 162 -26.42 11.07 -1.28
C LEU A 162 -27.47 11.88 -2.06
N GLU A 163 -28.75 11.87 -1.64
CA GLU A 163 -29.80 12.69 -2.27
C GLU A 163 -29.72 14.15 -1.80
N SER A 164 -29.38 14.40 -0.53
CA SER A 164 -29.20 15.77 -0.02
C SER A 164 -28.01 16.48 -0.67
N GLU A 165 -26.89 15.79 -0.91
CA GLU A 165 -25.75 16.38 -1.62
C GLU A 165 -26.05 16.63 -3.12
N THR A 166 -27.04 15.94 -3.71
CA THR A 166 -27.41 16.20 -5.12
C THR A 166 -28.23 17.49 -5.22
N HIS A 167 -29.09 17.75 -4.24
CA HIS A 167 -29.88 18.98 -4.18
C HIS A 167 -29.08 20.23 -3.80
N GLU A 168 -27.96 20.11 -3.07
CA GLU A 168 -27.06 21.23 -2.77
C GLU A 168 -26.12 21.60 -3.93
N GLU A 169 -25.76 20.66 -4.81
CA GLU A 169 -24.93 20.95 -5.99
C GLU A 169 -25.72 21.54 -7.17
N GLU A 170 -27.05 21.31 -7.20
CA GLU A 170 -27.96 21.83 -8.22
C GLU A 170 -28.66 23.15 -7.83
N ALA A 171 -28.48 23.64 -6.59
CA ALA A 171 -29.06 24.90 -6.06
C ALA A 171 -28.04 26.05 -6.04
#